data_AF-A0A2E7R9I1-F1
#
_entry.id   AF-A0A2E7R9I1-F1
#
_cell.length_a   1.000
_cell.length_b   1.000
_cell.length_c   1.000
_cell.angle_alpha   90.00
_cell.angle_beta   90.00
_cell.angle_gamma   90.00
#
_symmetry.space_group_name_H-M   'P 1'
#
loop_
_entity.id
_entity.type
_entity.pdbx_description
1 polymer ?
#
loop_
_entity_poly.entity_id
_entity_poly.type
_entity_poly.pdbx_seq_one_letter_code
_entity_poly.pdbx_strand_id
1 'polypeptide(L)'
;MKTVVLTLDEYLSWRSSEEDLCLRLTSGDTAAITISENGHDAQAIHLNIGSEIEIPAGQWFTIETLGIQTKITFNKDKFKETIAPHEWRPTPRSSALN
;
A
#
# COMPACT_ATOMS: atom_id res chain seq x y z
N MET A 1 -13.32 -6.06 9.52
CA MET A 1 -12.54 -5.64 8.33
C MET A 1 -11.93 -4.30 8.68
N LYS A 2 -10.59 -4.19 8.67
CA LYS A 2 -9.90 -2.95 9.00
C LYS A 2 -10.17 -1.94 7.91
N THR A 3 -10.56 -0.73 8.30
CA THR A 3 -10.82 0.37 7.36
C THR A 3 -9.93 1.54 7.68
N VAL A 4 -9.36 2.15 6.65
CA VAL A 4 -8.51 3.34 6.75
C VAL A 4 -9.10 4.44 5.87
N VAL A 5 -9.14 5.66 6.40
CA VAL A 5 -9.48 6.86 5.65
C VAL A 5 -8.18 7.61 5.40
N LEU A 6 -7.94 7.98 4.14
CA LEU A 6 -6.77 8.74 3.70
C LEU A 6 -7.24 10.11 3.24
N THR A 7 -6.43 11.14 3.51
CA THR A 7 -6.68 12.52 3.13
C THR A 7 -5.40 13.11 2.53
N LEU A 8 -5.45 14.38 2.10
CA LEU A 8 -4.25 15.07 1.61
C LEU A 8 -3.12 15.13 2.64
N ASP A 9 -3.43 15.06 3.94
CA ASP A 9 -2.45 15.11 5.03
C ASP A 9 -2.16 13.71 5.63
N GLU A 10 -2.95 12.70 5.29
CA GLU A 10 -2.88 11.36 5.88
C GLU A 10 -2.79 10.28 4.81
N TYR A 11 -1.67 9.56 4.82
CA TYR A 11 -1.40 8.44 3.92
C TYR A 11 -0.89 7.21 4.69
N LEU A 12 -0.96 6.03 4.08
CA LEU A 12 -0.31 4.85 4.62
C LEU A 12 1.14 4.82 4.16
N SER A 13 2.06 5.22 5.04
CA SER A 13 3.50 5.03 4.82
C SER A 13 3.87 3.58 4.51
N TRP A 14 5.03 3.39 3.89
CA TRP A 14 5.56 2.08 3.54
C TRP A 14 5.46 1.08 4.68
N ARG A 15 4.81 -0.05 4.39
CA ARG A 15 4.59 -1.13 5.34
C ARG A 15 4.52 -2.49 4.63
N SER A 16 4.69 -3.55 5.39
CA SER A 16 4.54 -4.93 4.94
C SER A 16 3.73 -5.72 5.97
N SER A 17 3.18 -6.86 5.56
CA SER A 17 2.39 -7.78 6.38
C SER A 17 2.97 -9.18 6.27
N GLU A 18 2.97 -9.94 7.36
CA GLU A 18 3.33 -11.37 7.35
C GLU A 18 2.23 -12.25 6.75
N GLU A 19 1.08 -11.66 6.43
CA GLU A 19 -0.08 -12.32 5.88
C GLU A 19 -0.49 -11.71 4.55
N ASP A 20 -1.05 -12.54 3.65
CA ASP A 20 -1.71 -12.05 2.44
C ASP A 20 -2.88 -11.14 2.80
N LEU A 21 -2.93 -9.99 2.14
CA LEU A 21 -3.98 -9.00 2.27
C LEU A 21 -4.70 -8.83 0.95
N CYS A 22 -5.98 -8.50 1.04
CA CYS A 22 -6.72 -7.96 -0.08
C CYS A 22 -7.30 -6.62 0.37
N LEU A 23 -7.10 -5.58 -0.43
CA LEU A 23 -7.63 -4.25 -0.17
C LEU A 23 -8.65 -3.87 -1.24
N ARG A 24 -9.65 -3.11 -0.82
CA ARG A 24 -10.66 -2.55 -1.71
C ARG A 24 -10.86 -1.08 -1.43
N LEU A 25 -10.94 -0.27 -2.49
CA LEU A 25 -11.43 1.10 -2.38
C LEU A 25 -12.95 1.07 -2.32
N THR A 26 -13.49 1.53 -1.19
CA THR A 26 -14.93 1.39 -0.88
C THR A 26 -15.71 2.69 -1.04
N SER A 27 -15.07 3.85 -0.89
CA SER A 27 -15.68 5.16 -1.14
C SER A 27 -14.62 6.25 -1.28
N GLY A 28 -15.02 7.42 -1.79
CA GLY A 28 -14.17 8.58 -1.94
C GLY A 28 -13.49 8.66 -3.31
N ASP A 29 -12.45 9.46 -3.39
CA ASP A 29 -11.67 9.73 -4.60
C ASP A 29 -10.74 8.56 -4.95
N THR A 30 -10.18 8.61 -6.17
CA THR A 30 -9.13 7.70 -6.62
C THR A 30 -7.94 7.72 -5.64
N ALA A 31 -7.31 6.57 -5.43
CA ALA A 31 -6.06 6.45 -4.69
C ALA A 31 -4.94 5.88 -5.57
N ALA A 32 -3.70 6.12 -5.19
CA ALA A 32 -2.54 5.41 -5.72
C ALA A 32 -2.07 4.41 -4.66
N ILE A 33 -1.98 3.14 -5.02
CA ILE A 33 -1.18 2.17 -4.28
C ILE A 33 0.14 1.99 -5.01
N THR A 34 1.24 2.02 -4.26
CA THR A 34 2.55 1.61 -4.78
C THR A 34 2.99 0.36 -4.05
N ILE A 35 3.34 -0.69 -4.79
CA ILE A 35 3.76 -1.99 -4.27
C ILE A 35 5.21 -2.24 -4.68
N SER A 36 6.02 -2.75 -3.76
CA SER A 36 7.36 -3.25 -3.98
C SER A 36 7.48 -4.68 -3.49
N GLU A 37 7.59 -5.62 -4.43
CA GLU A 37 7.61 -7.06 -4.11
C GLU A 37 8.89 -7.48 -3.40
N ASN A 38 10.00 -6.78 -3.67
CA ASN A 38 11.35 -7.16 -3.25
C ASN A 38 12.07 -6.06 -2.46
N GLY A 39 11.40 -4.95 -2.14
CA GLY A 39 12.02 -3.79 -1.49
C GLY A 39 12.97 -2.99 -2.40
N HIS A 40 12.98 -3.25 -3.71
CA HIS A 40 13.82 -2.58 -4.69
C HIS A 40 13.01 -1.90 -5.79
N ASP A 41 12.24 -2.71 -6.53
CA ASP A 41 11.43 -2.26 -7.64
C ASP A 41 10.02 -1.97 -7.13
N ALA A 42 9.38 -0.93 -7.66
CA ALA A 42 8.04 -0.56 -7.24
C ALA A 42 7.15 -0.18 -8.43
N GLN A 43 5.88 -0.56 -8.35
CA GLN A 43 4.85 -0.22 -9.32
C GLN A 43 3.72 0.53 -8.63
N ALA A 44 3.29 1.64 -9.23
CA ALA A 44 2.11 2.39 -8.82
C ALA A 44 0.89 1.97 -9.66
N ILE A 45 -0.26 1.81 -8.99
CA ILE A 45 -1.54 1.42 -9.58
C ILE A 45 -2.63 2.37 -9.09
N HIS A 46 -3.44 2.89 -10.01
CA HIS A 46 -4.62 3.66 -9.65
C HIS A 46 -5.75 2.75 -9.16
N LEU A 47 -6.34 3.11 -8.04
CA LEU A 47 -7.50 2.47 -7.45
C LEU A 47 -8.71 3.37 -7.60
N ASN A 48 -9.78 2.83 -8.17
CA ASN A 48 -11.08 3.46 -8.24
C ASN A 48 -12.07 2.70 -7.34
N ILE A 49 -13.26 3.25 -7.12
CA ILE A 49 -14.30 2.58 -6.33
C ILE A 49 -14.58 1.19 -6.93
N GLY A 50 -14.49 0.16 -6.09
CA GLY A 50 -14.66 -1.23 -6.50
C GLY A 50 -13.36 -1.92 -6.98
N SER A 51 -12.25 -1.19 -7.15
CA SER A 51 -10.94 -1.80 -7.36
C SER A 51 -10.55 -2.69 -6.18
N GLU A 52 -10.00 -3.85 -6.50
CA GLU A 52 -9.50 -4.84 -5.56
C GLU A 52 -8.06 -5.20 -5.92
N ILE A 53 -7.17 -5.23 -4.92
CA ILE A 53 -5.75 -5.55 -5.08
C ILE A 53 -5.36 -6.55 -4.01
N GLU A 54 -4.74 -7.64 -4.44
CA GLU A 54 -4.05 -8.57 -3.57
C GLU A 54 -2.63 -8.07 -3.30
N ILE A 55 -2.22 -8.13 -2.03
CA ILE A 55 -0.85 -7.88 -1.58
C ILE A 55 -0.38 -9.17 -0.91
N PRO A 56 0.45 -9.97 -1.59
CA PRO A 56 1.08 -11.14 -0.99
C PRO A 56 1.89 -10.80 0.25
N ALA A 57 1.97 -11.75 1.18
CA ALA A 57 2.77 -11.65 2.39
C ALA A 57 4.23 -11.28 2.08
N GLY A 58 4.79 -10.39 2.89
CA GLY A 58 6.16 -9.90 2.77
C GLY A 58 6.35 -8.73 1.81
N GLN A 59 5.42 -8.47 0.89
CA GLN A 59 5.54 -7.33 -0.02
C GLN A 59 5.34 -5.99 0.70
N TRP A 60 6.11 -5.00 0.29
CA TRP A 60 5.99 -3.63 0.80
C TRP A 60 4.95 -2.86 0.00
N PHE A 61 4.16 -2.01 0.66
CA PHE A 61 3.21 -1.13 -0.01
C PHE A 61 3.03 0.21 0.72
N THR A 62 2.62 1.23 -0.04
CA THR A 62 2.19 2.54 0.44
C THR A 62 0.91 2.94 -0.30
N ILE A 63 0.02 3.70 0.34
CA ILE A 63 -1.24 4.15 -0.27
C ILE A 63 -1.50 5.61 0.07
N GLU A 64 -1.84 6.40 -0.94
CA GLU A 64 -2.22 7.80 -0.80
C GLU A 64 -3.48 8.10 -1.62
N THR A 65 -4.28 9.08 -1.17
CA THR A 65 -5.40 9.58 -1.98
C THR A 65 -4.88 10.52 -3.07
N LEU A 66 -5.52 10.51 -4.24
CA LEU A 66 -5.27 11.47 -5.32
C LEU A 66 -6.33 12.59 -5.35
N GLY A 67 -7.22 12.62 -4.35
CA GLY A 67 -8.25 13.64 -4.17
C GLY A 67 -8.31 14.15 -2.73
N ILE A 68 -9.50 14.57 -2.29
CA ILE A 68 -9.70 15.10 -0.94
C ILE A 68 -9.66 13.95 0.08
N GLN A 69 -10.30 12.83 -0.24
CA GLN A 69 -10.41 11.72 0.68
C GLN A 69 -10.69 10.39 -0.02
N THR A 70 -10.05 9.31 0.46
CA THR A 70 -10.34 7.94 0.03
C THR A 70 -10.51 7.00 1.22
N LYS A 71 -11.42 6.03 1.13
CA LYS A 71 -11.63 4.98 2.14
C LYS A 71 -11.26 3.60 1.61
N ILE A 72 -10.22 3.00 2.21
CA ILE A 72 -9.71 1.67 1.88
C ILE A 72 -10.15 0.67 2.95
N THR A 73 -10.65 -0.49 2.54
CA THR A 73 -11.02 -1.58 3.44
C THR A 73 -10.16 -2.80 3.13
N PHE A 74 -9.55 -3.37 4.17
CA PHE A 74 -8.86 -4.65 4.09
C PHE A 74 -9.83 -5.81 4.35
N ASN A 75 -9.58 -6.94 3.71
CA ASN A 75 -10.33 -8.18 3.91
C ASN A 75 -10.27 -8.70 5.37
N LYS A 76 -9.23 -8.34 6.13
CA LYS A 76 -9.01 -8.75 7.52
C LYS A 76 -9.19 -7.59 8.49
N ASP A 77 -9.65 -7.89 9.70
CA ASP A 77 -9.83 -6.90 10.78
C ASP A 77 -8.55 -6.66 11.58
N LYS A 78 -7.76 -7.71 11.79
CA LYS A 78 -6.51 -7.70 12.53
C LYS A 78 -5.49 -8.48 11.72
N PHE A 79 -4.31 -7.89 11.55
CA PHE A 79 -3.13 -8.49 10.95
C PHE A 79 -1.90 -7.75 11.47
N LYS A 80 -0.75 -8.40 11.45
CA LYS A 80 0.50 -7.79 11.91
C LYS A 80 1.14 -6.98 10.78
N GLU A 81 1.46 -5.74 11.07
CA GLU A 81 2.14 -4.83 10.14
C GLU A 81 3.57 -4.55 10.62
N THR A 82 4.51 -4.56 9.69
CA THR A 82 5.83 -3.94 9.86
C THR A 82 5.80 -2.59 9.15
N ILE A 83 5.91 -1.51 9.91
CA ILE A 83 5.96 -0.15 9.35
C ILE A 83 7.43 0.22 9.12
N ALA A 84 7.76 0.68 7.92
CA ALA A 84 9.12 1.09 7.59
C ALA A 84 9.50 2.40 8.31
N PRO A 85 10.79 2.65 8.55
CA PRO A 85 11.28 3.97 8.93
C PRO A 85 10.84 5.05 7.94
N HIS A 86 10.75 6.30 8.38
CA HIS A 86 10.24 7.40 7.56
C HIS A 86 11.08 7.66 6.29
N GLU A 87 12.40 7.46 6.39
CA GLU A 87 13.36 7.60 5.30
C GLU A 87 13.41 6.40 4.35
N TRP A 88 12.68 5.33 4.67
CA TRP A 88 12.69 4.11 3.87
C TRP A 88 11.93 4.30 2.56
N ARG A 89 12.50 3.75 1.49
CA ARG A 89 11.88 3.63 0.17
C ARG A 89 12.49 2.46 -0.58
N PRO A 90 11.76 1.88 -1.56
CA PRO A 90 12.35 0.92 -2.49
C PRO A 90 13.62 1.52 -3.10
N THR A 91 14.72 0.78 -2.99
CA THR A 91 16.03 1.24 -3.45
C THR A 91 16.42 0.46 -4.69
N PRO A 92 16.78 1.14 -5.81
CA PRO A 92 17.20 0.45 -7.02
C PRO A 92 18.23 -0.63 -6.74
N ARG A 93 18.13 -1.76 -7.45
CA ARG A 93 19.11 -2.84 -7.32
C ARG A 93 20.50 -2.29 -7.64
N SER A 94 21.51 -2.75 -6.90
CA SER A 94 22.90 -2.40 -7.22
C SER A 94 23.22 -2.84 -8.65
N SER A 95 23.98 -2.02 -9.38
CA SER A 95 24.47 -2.39 -10.71
C SER A 95 25.56 -3.45 -10.68
N ALA A 96 25.99 -3.88 -9.49
CA ALA A 96 26.95 -4.97 -9.34
C ALA A 96 26.29 -6.28 -9.77
N LEU A 97 26.66 -6.74 -10.96
CA LEU A 97 26.47 -8.12 -11.40
C LEU A 97 27.21 -9.02 -10.40
N ASN A 98 26.46 -9.70 -9.54
CA ASN A 98 26.96 -10.89 -8.82
C ASN A 98 26.63 -12.13 -9.65
#